data_AF-A0AA43Z6H9-F1
#
_entry.id   AF-A0AA43Z6H9-F1
#
_cell.length_a   1.000
_cell.length_b   1.000
_cell.length_c   1.000
_cell.angle_alpha   90.00
_cell.angle_beta   90.00
_cell.angle_gamma   90.00
#
_symmetry.space_group_name_H-M   'P 1'
#
loop_
_entity.id
_entity.type
_entity.pdbx_description
1 polymer ?
#
loop_
_entity_poly.entity_id
_entity_poly.type
_entity_poly.pdbx_seq_one_letter_code
_entity_poly.pdbx_strand_id
1 'polypeptide(L)'
;MRILLVGAGGFIGRHLHAALRAAGHQVLASARRPDPAAPGDWCRLDLAELARDSQAFAWPEGIELVINAAGLLSTDRVQLQQVQHRGACALFERAAAHGARVLQISALGAEQGADTDFLASKAAADHYLLGLGIPAVVLRPSLVLGSGAASSRWLQSLSPWPLIPLLDNRARLQPLHVDDLCGAVLALLQRWPEQPCSLALVGPEAMTLGQLLDRLRAAQGWGPGRYRELPRALTGLGAALGERFGWRALNGQTLKLARRDNLATPEPLAGACGYRCLPLEARLHDWPSSAADSVRLALQPLLLALLVVIWLGTALVCLGPGFDWGLRILAEAGITGGPARLAVTGGALSDALLGIGLLLPCWRRRALQAQILLMLGYTALITWLLPHYWFDPFQGVGKNLVLLPVSLWLLWLQPAHARSRP
;
A
#
# COMPACT_ATOMS: atom_id res chain seq x y z
N MET A 1 6.57 -0.69 32.46
CA MET A 1 7.84 -0.32 31.83
C MET A 1 7.65 0.86 30.90
N ARG A 2 8.69 1.67 30.72
CA ARG A 2 8.74 2.80 29.79
C ARG A 2 9.45 2.39 28.49
N ILE A 3 8.75 2.50 27.37
CA ILE A 3 9.15 1.96 26.06
C ILE A 3 9.31 3.09 25.05
N LEU A 4 10.47 3.17 24.40
CA LEU A 4 10.65 3.99 23.19
C LEU A 4 10.26 3.16 21.97
N LEU A 5 9.14 3.50 21.33
CA LEU A 5 8.66 2.82 20.13
C LEU A 5 9.05 3.60 18.87
N VAL A 6 10.07 3.11 18.18
CA VAL A 6 10.59 3.73 16.96
C VAL A 6 9.82 3.26 15.74
N GLY A 7 9.35 4.22 14.93
CA GLY A 7 8.52 3.92 13.76
C GLY A 7 7.04 3.74 14.07
N ALA A 8 6.54 4.38 15.15
CA ALA A 8 5.16 4.29 15.60
C ALA A 8 4.13 4.77 14.55
N GLY A 9 4.52 5.65 13.62
CA GLY A 9 3.67 6.07 12.49
C GLY A 9 3.52 5.03 11.37
N GLY A 10 4.30 3.93 11.41
CA GLY A 10 4.26 2.86 10.43
C GLY A 10 3.09 1.87 10.64
N PHE A 11 3.02 0.84 9.78
CA PHE A 11 2.04 -0.25 9.92
C PHE A 11 2.20 -1.02 11.23
N ILE A 12 3.35 -1.65 11.43
CA ILE A 12 3.59 -2.43 12.63
C ILE A 12 3.59 -1.52 13.88
N GLY A 13 4.23 -0.35 13.77
CA GLY A 13 4.35 0.62 14.86
C GLY A 13 3.00 1.08 15.43
N ARG A 14 2.00 1.42 14.62
CA ARG A 14 0.70 1.89 15.15
C ARG A 14 -0.04 0.80 15.93
N HIS A 15 0.04 -0.45 15.47
CA HIS A 15 -0.61 -1.59 16.09
C HIS A 15 0.10 -1.95 17.39
N LEU A 16 1.43 -1.94 17.40
CA LEU A 16 2.22 -2.07 18.62
C LEU A 16 1.94 -0.93 19.61
N HIS A 17 1.85 0.31 19.16
CA HIS A 17 1.55 1.45 20.03
C HIS A 17 0.22 1.25 20.77
N ALA A 18 -0.83 0.84 20.05
CA ALA A 18 -2.12 0.54 20.64
C ALA A 18 -2.05 -0.65 21.61
N ALA A 19 -1.44 -1.77 21.20
CA ALA A 19 -1.35 -2.98 22.01
C ALA A 19 -0.53 -2.78 23.30
N LEU A 20 0.61 -2.10 23.22
CA LEU A 20 1.47 -1.81 24.37
C LEU A 20 0.80 -0.89 25.39
N ARG A 21 0.05 0.11 24.92
CA ARG A 21 -0.72 1.00 25.80
C ARG A 21 -1.89 0.27 26.45
N ALA A 22 -2.59 -0.57 25.69
CA ALA A 22 -3.66 -1.41 26.23
C ALA A 22 -3.14 -2.38 27.31
N ALA A 23 -1.90 -2.85 27.18
CA ALA A 23 -1.20 -3.65 28.18
C ALA A 23 -0.65 -2.84 29.38
N GLY A 24 -0.93 -1.53 29.46
CA GLY A 24 -0.53 -0.69 30.59
C GLY A 24 0.93 -0.21 30.57
N HIS A 25 1.64 -0.30 29.45
CA HIS A 25 2.99 0.24 29.32
C HIS A 25 2.99 1.74 29.01
N GLN A 26 4.01 2.45 29.50
CA GLN A 26 4.24 3.86 29.16
C GLN A 26 5.00 3.92 27.83
N VAL A 27 4.33 4.28 26.75
CA VAL A 27 4.91 4.25 25.41
C VAL A 27 5.22 5.68 24.96
N LEU A 28 6.50 5.96 24.74
CA LEU A 28 6.96 7.12 24.01
C LEU A 28 7.10 6.73 22.53
N ALA A 29 6.09 7.11 21.73
CA ALA A 29 6.07 6.86 20.31
C ALA A 29 6.99 7.81 19.55
N SER A 30 7.64 7.36 18.48
CA SER A 30 8.47 8.24 17.65
C SER A 30 8.12 8.20 16.17
N ALA A 31 8.25 9.37 15.54
CA ALA A 31 8.07 9.57 14.11
C ALA A 31 8.98 10.71 13.60
N ARG A 32 9.25 10.73 12.29
CA ARG A 32 10.01 11.83 11.65
C ARG A 32 9.28 13.17 11.74
N ARG A 33 7.95 13.11 11.67
CA ARG A 33 7.02 14.23 11.83
C ARG A 33 5.86 13.72 12.69
N PRO A 34 5.95 13.86 14.03
CA PRO A 34 4.87 13.49 14.92
C PRO A 34 3.60 14.27 14.57
N ASP A 35 2.45 13.58 14.58
CA ASP A 35 1.15 14.24 14.46
C ASP A 35 0.76 14.77 15.85
N PRO A 36 0.62 16.09 16.05
CA PRO A 36 0.23 16.66 17.34
C PRO A 36 -1.15 16.18 17.83
N ALA A 37 -2.01 15.70 16.93
CA ALA A 37 -3.33 15.18 17.26
C ALA A 37 -3.32 13.69 17.60
N ALA A 38 -2.20 12.99 17.42
CA ALA A 38 -2.11 11.57 17.73
C ALA A 38 -2.12 11.34 19.25
N PRO A 39 -2.89 10.37 19.76
CA PRO A 39 -2.99 10.13 21.19
C PRO A 39 -1.69 9.57 21.77
N GLY A 40 -1.37 9.93 23.01
CA GLY A 40 -0.18 9.44 23.74
C GLY A 40 1.03 10.38 23.62
N ASP A 41 2.17 9.95 24.15
CA ASP A 41 3.40 10.73 24.14
C ASP A 41 4.17 10.48 22.85
N TRP A 42 4.59 11.56 22.18
CA TRP A 42 5.33 11.48 20.92
C TRP A 42 6.62 12.29 20.95
N CYS A 43 7.67 11.76 20.33
CA CYS A 43 8.91 12.48 20.07
C CYS A 43 9.32 12.44 18.59
N ARG A 44 10.07 13.44 18.16
CA ARG A 44 10.70 13.44 16.84
C ARG A 44 11.94 12.56 16.87
N LEU A 45 11.99 11.56 15.99
CA LEU A 45 13.18 10.75 15.75
C LEU A 45 13.26 10.40 14.26
N ASP A 46 14.36 10.79 13.62
CA ASP A 46 14.68 10.39 12.26
C ASP A 46 15.98 9.57 12.26
N LEU A 47 15.87 8.28 11.95
CA LEU A 47 17.03 7.39 11.90
C LEU A 47 18.04 7.80 10.81
N ALA A 48 17.61 8.47 9.74
CA ALA A 48 18.56 8.96 8.74
C ALA A 48 19.42 10.13 9.26
N GLU A 49 18.84 10.93 10.15
CA GLU A 49 19.51 12.02 10.86
C GLU A 49 20.43 11.44 11.94
N LEU A 50 19.92 10.50 12.73
CA LEU A 50 20.70 9.79 13.76
C LEU A 50 21.92 9.05 13.18
N ALA A 51 21.79 8.53 11.96
CA ALA A 51 22.89 7.90 11.22
C ALA A 51 24.00 8.87 10.79
N ARG A 52 23.71 10.18 10.70
CA ARG A 52 24.70 11.22 10.36
C ARG A 52 25.29 11.85 11.62
N ASP A 53 24.46 12.03 12.63
CA ASP A 53 24.81 12.62 13.91
C ASP A 53 24.11 11.87 15.03
N SER A 54 24.87 11.11 15.82
CA SER A 54 24.35 10.30 16.93
C SER A 54 23.78 11.15 18.07
N GLN A 55 24.11 12.45 18.11
CA GLN A 55 23.60 13.42 19.09
C GLN A 55 22.33 14.15 18.62
N ALA A 56 21.89 13.94 17.37
CA ALA A 56 20.67 14.55 16.82
C ALA A 56 19.37 14.14 17.54
N PHE A 57 19.46 13.15 18.44
CA PHE A 57 18.36 12.72 19.29
C PHE A 57 18.74 12.81 20.78
N ALA A 58 18.05 13.70 21.49
CA ALA A 58 18.09 13.76 22.94
C ALA A 58 17.42 12.51 23.53
N TRP A 59 18.20 11.72 24.27
CA TRP A 59 17.71 10.46 24.83
C TRP A 59 16.72 10.73 25.96
N PRO A 60 15.49 10.20 25.91
CA PRO A 60 14.53 10.36 26.99
C PRO A 60 14.96 9.60 28.25
N GLU A 61 14.75 10.19 29.43
CA GLU A 61 15.09 9.54 30.69
C GLU A 61 14.25 8.28 30.94
N GLY A 62 14.82 7.31 31.65
CA GLY A 62 14.08 6.13 32.15
C GLY A 62 13.54 5.19 31.08
N ILE A 63 14.02 5.22 29.83
CA ILE A 63 13.68 4.21 28.82
C ILE A 63 14.29 2.86 29.20
N GLU A 64 13.44 1.86 29.45
CA GLU A 64 13.86 0.50 29.82
C GLU A 64 13.96 -0.43 28.60
N LEU A 65 13.24 -0.09 27.53
CA LEU A 65 13.17 -0.87 26.31
C LEU A 65 13.01 0.03 25.09
N VAL A 66 13.78 -0.25 24.05
CA VAL A 66 13.56 0.28 22.70
C VAL A 66 12.92 -0.81 21.84
N ILE A 67 11.78 -0.51 21.24
CA ILE A 67 11.20 -1.34 20.18
C ILE A 67 11.41 -0.61 18.86
N ASN A 68 12.26 -1.17 17.99
CA ASN A 68 12.49 -0.61 16.67
C ASN A 68 11.61 -1.31 15.62
N ALA A 69 10.49 -0.67 15.27
CA ALA A 69 9.60 -1.06 14.19
C ALA A 69 9.81 -0.21 12.92
N ALA A 70 10.86 0.60 12.87
CA ALA A 70 11.19 1.36 11.67
C ALA A 70 11.77 0.45 10.59
N GLY A 71 11.29 0.65 9.37
CA GLY A 71 11.74 -0.08 8.20
C GLY A 71 11.23 0.61 6.95
N LEU A 72 11.98 0.46 5.86
CA LEU A 72 11.61 0.97 4.57
C LEU A 72 11.86 -0.09 3.50
N LEU A 73 10.84 -0.32 2.67
CA LEU A 73 11.01 -1.04 1.42
C LEU A 73 11.27 0.01 0.33
N SER A 74 12.53 0.15 -0.07
CA SER A 74 12.97 1.09 -1.11
C SER A 74 13.92 0.39 -2.08
N THR A 75 14.00 0.90 -3.30
CA THR A 75 15.02 0.53 -4.30
C THR A 75 16.29 1.37 -4.14
N ASP A 76 16.25 2.43 -3.32
CA ASP A 76 17.41 3.25 -3.01
C ASP A 76 18.28 2.58 -1.93
N ARG A 77 19.41 2.02 -2.38
CA ARG A 77 20.41 1.36 -1.52
C ARG A 77 21.00 2.29 -0.48
N VAL A 78 21.26 3.55 -0.84
CA VAL A 78 21.86 4.53 0.09
C VAL A 78 20.86 4.84 1.20
N GLN A 79 19.60 5.06 0.86
CA GLN A 79 18.54 5.26 1.83
C GLN A 79 18.35 4.04 2.75
N LEU A 80 18.38 2.82 2.20
CA LEU A 80 18.32 1.58 2.98
C LEU A 80 19.47 1.48 3.98
N GLN A 81 20.72 1.69 3.53
CA GLN A 81 21.89 1.66 4.41
C GLN A 81 21.84 2.75 5.48
N GLN A 82 21.41 3.96 5.11
CA GLN A 82 21.35 5.09 6.03
C GLN A 82 20.33 4.85 7.14
N VAL A 83 19.12 4.39 6.82
CA VAL A 83 18.04 4.24 7.80
C VAL A 83 18.03 2.87 8.48
N GLN A 84 18.06 1.79 7.71
CA GLN A 84 17.86 0.44 8.25
C GLN A 84 19.11 -0.16 8.88
N HIS A 85 20.29 0.27 8.42
CA HIS A 85 21.57 -0.18 8.98
C HIS A 85 22.16 0.88 9.91
N ARG A 86 22.80 1.92 9.38
CA ARG A 86 23.54 2.91 10.19
C ARG A 86 22.68 3.59 11.26
N GLY A 87 21.48 4.03 10.89
CA GLY A 87 20.55 4.68 11.82
C GLY A 87 20.05 3.74 12.91
N ALA A 88 19.79 2.48 12.56
CA ALA A 88 19.43 1.45 13.55
C ALA A 88 20.61 1.16 14.49
N CYS A 89 21.83 1.01 13.98
CA CYS A 89 23.03 0.82 14.80
C CYS A 89 23.25 1.97 15.78
N ALA A 90 23.14 3.22 15.32
CA ALA A 90 23.25 4.39 16.18
C ALA A 90 22.15 4.41 17.27
N LEU A 91 20.92 4.00 16.94
CA LEU A 91 19.86 3.82 17.94
C LEU A 91 20.23 2.76 18.98
N PHE A 92 20.79 1.63 18.55
CA PHE A 92 21.17 0.53 19.43
C PHE A 92 22.33 0.90 20.36
N GLU A 93 23.32 1.63 19.85
CA GLU A 93 24.42 2.18 20.66
C GLU A 93 23.89 3.13 21.74
N ARG A 94 22.92 3.99 21.39
CA ARG A 94 22.29 4.89 22.36
C ARG A 94 21.48 4.11 23.39
N ALA A 95 20.80 3.03 22.99
CA ALA A 95 20.13 2.13 23.93
C ALA A 95 21.13 1.48 24.90
N ALA A 96 22.23 0.95 24.37
CA ALA A 96 23.31 0.36 25.16
C ALA A 96 23.91 1.34 26.17
N ALA A 97 24.22 2.56 25.73
CA ALA A 97 24.80 3.59 26.58
C ALA A 97 23.90 3.99 27.77
N HIS A 98 22.59 3.78 27.67
CA HIS A 98 21.62 4.06 28.72
C HIS A 98 21.08 2.81 29.41
N GLY A 99 21.64 1.62 29.13
CA GLY A 99 21.21 0.36 29.73
C GLY A 99 19.82 -0.12 29.29
N ALA A 100 19.29 0.40 28.18
CA ALA A 100 18.00 -0.02 27.65
C ALA A 100 18.14 -1.31 26.84
N ARG A 101 17.17 -2.21 27.01
CA ARG A 101 17.04 -3.43 26.18
C ARG A 101 16.55 -3.05 24.79
N VAL A 102 16.74 -3.93 23.81
CA VAL A 102 16.28 -3.66 22.43
C VAL A 102 15.49 -4.83 21.86
N LEU A 103 14.30 -4.54 21.33
CA LEU A 103 13.56 -5.43 20.45
C LEU A 103 13.57 -4.87 19.03
N GLN A 104 14.22 -5.56 18.11
CA GLN A 104 14.31 -5.19 16.71
C GLN A 104 13.28 -5.94 15.88
N ILE A 105 12.42 -5.23 15.14
CA ILE A 105 11.57 -5.82 14.11
C ILE A 105 12.34 -5.86 12.79
N SER A 106 12.79 -7.07 12.43
CA SER A 106 13.55 -7.35 11.22
C SER A 106 12.64 -7.98 10.15
N ALA A 107 13.17 -8.86 9.30
CA ALA A 107 12.43 -9.59 8.28
C ALA A 107 12.97 -11.01 8.15
N LEU A 108 12.08 -11.98 7.90
CA LEU A 108 12.48 -13.35 7.63
C LEU A 108 13.30 -13.44 6.33
N GLY A 109 14.41 -14.19 6.35
CA GLY A 109 15.35 -14.30 5.24
C GLY A 109 16.60 -13.42 5.38
N ALA A 110 16.69 -12.58 6.42
CA ALA A 110 17.86 -11.76 6.70
C ALA A 110 19.08 -12.61 7.17
N GLU A 111 18.85 -13.82 7.69
CA GLU A 111 19.88 -14.72 8.21
C GLU A 111 20.74 -15.43 7.16
N GLN A 112 20.21 -15.66 5.96
CA GLN A 112 20.84 -16.45 4.91
C GLN A 112 21.24 -15.54 3.75
N GLY A 113 22.52 -15.11 3.74
CA GLY A 113 23.19 -14.48 2.59
C GLY A 113 22.25 -13.59 1.77
N ALA A 114 21.93 -12.41 2.31
CA ALA A 114 20.81 -11.63 1.79
C ALA A 114 21.01 -11.21 0.32
N ASP A 115 20.32 -11.89 -0.61
CA ASP A 115 20.39 -11.66 -2.06
C ASP A 115 19.73 -10.35 -2.54
N THR A 116 19.20 -9.58 -1.59
CA THR A 116 18.53 -8.30 -1.81
C THR A 116 19.03 -7.26 -0.82
N ASP A 117 19.15 -6.01 -1.28
CA ASP A 117 19.68 -4.91 -0.46
C ASP A 117 18.81 -4.64 0.77
N PHE A 118 17.49 -4.84 0.64
CA PHE A 118 16.56 -4.77 1.77
C PHE A 118 16.90 -5.76 2.88
N LEU A 119 17.03 -7.06 2.54
CA LEU A 119 17.38 -8.08 3.54
C LEU A 119 18.81 -7.88 4.06
N ALA A 120 19.75 -7.44 3.21
CA ALA A 120 21.15 -7.26 3.58
C ALA A 120 21.32 -6.13 4.59
N SER A 121 20.61 -5.01 4.39
CA SER A 121 20.63 -3.89 5.34
C SER A 121 20.01 -4.27 6.69
N LYS A 122 18.93 -5.05 6.71
CA LYS A 122 18.33 -5.58 7.95
C LYS A 122 19.27 -6.58 8.65
N ALA A 123 19.87 -7.50 7.90
CA ALA A 123 20.83 -8.48 8.42
C ALA A 123 22.04 -7.84 9.10
N ALA A 124 22.59 -6.78 8.48
CA ALA A 124 23.73 -6.04 9.04
C ALA A 124 23.37 -5.39 10.40
N ALA A 125 22.19 -4.77 10.49
CA ALA A 125 21.70 -4.19 11.75
C ALA A 125 21.43 -5.26 12.82
N ASP A 126 20.83 -6.39 12.44
CA ASP A 126 20.56 -7.50 13.34
C ASP A 126 21.86 -8.07 13.93
N HIS A 127 22.87 -8.30 13.08
CA HIS A 127 24.17 -8.80 13.51
C HIS A 127 24.84 -7.81 14.47
N TYR A 128 24.81 -6.53 14.13
CA TYR A 128 25.37 -5.48 14.99
C TYR A 128 24.70 -5.48 16.36
N LEU A 129 23.37 -5.51 16.41
CA LEU A 129 22.61 -5.53 17.66
C LEU A 129 22.97 -6.73 18.54
N LEU A 130 23.03 -7.92 17.96
CA LEU A 130 23.35 -9.14 18.70
C LEU A 130 24.82 -9.14 19.20
N GLY A 131 25.71 -8.39 18.54
CA GLY A 131 27.11 -8.22 18.95
C GLY A 131 27.35 -7.14 20.01
N LEU A 132 26.36 -6.29 20.34
CA LEU A 132 26.54 -5.17 21.29
C LEU A 132 26.65 -5.60 22.75
N GLY A 133 26.37 -6.85 23.09
CA GLY A 133 26.46 -7.35 24.48
C GLY A 133 25.36 -6.82 25.41
N ILE A 134 24.25 -6.30 24.87
CA ILE A 134 23.07 -5.88 25.63
C ILE A 134 21.93 -6.89 25.48
N PRO A 135 20.97 -6.97 26.42
CA PRO A 135 19.81 -7.85 26.26
C PRO A 135 18.99 -7.40 25.05
N ALA A 136 18.97 -8.24 24.01
CA ALA A 136 18.38 -7.91 22.73
C ALA A 136 17.60 -9.07 22.11
N VAL A 137 16.48 -8.78 21.47
CA VAL A 137 15.70 -9.75 20.69
C VAL A 137 15.50 -9.22 19.28
N VAL A 138 15.92 -9.99 18.28
CA VAL A 138 15.62 -9.73 16.87
C VAL A 138 14.43 -10.60 16.47
N LEU A 139 13.28 -9.98 16.24
CA LEU A 139 12.07 -10.65 15.78
C LEU A 139 11.95 -10.55 14.26
N ARG A 140 11.91 -11.70 13.57
CA ARG A 140 11.88 -11.80 12.10
C ARG A 140 10.51 -12.28 11.61
N PRO A 141 9.54 -11.37 11.41
CA PRO A 141 8.25 -11.73 10.87
C PRO A 141 8.34 -12.19 9.40
N SER A 142 7.46 -13.11 9.02
CA SER A 142 7.09 -13.39 7.62
C SER A 142 6.18 -12.27 7.06
N LEU A 143 5.33 -12.57 6.08
CA LEU A 143 4.34 -11.66 5.54
C LEU A 143 3.30 -11.31 6.61
N VAL A 144 3.36 -10.08 7.13
CA VAL A 144 2.37 -9.57 8.09
C VAL A 144 1.19 -8.94 7.35
N LEU A 145 0.00 -9.41 7.68
CA LEU A 145 -1.28 -8.92 7.18
C LEU A 145 -2.01 -8.12 8.26
N GLY A 146 -2.81 -7.16 7.83
CA GLY A 146 -3.70 -6.40 8.71
C GLY A 146 -4.00 -5.02 8.15
N SER A 147 -4.93 -4.33 8.80
CA SER A 147 -5.42 -3.03 8.38
C SER A 147 -4.27 -2.02 8.22
N GLY A 148 -4.23 -1.42 7.02
CA GLY A 148 -3.26 -0.43 6.56
C GLY A 148 -1.85 -0.96 6.26
N ALA A 149 -1.66 -2.28 6.13
CA ALA A 149 -0.46 -2.82 5.47
C ALA A 149 -0.51 -2.56 3.96
N ALA A 150 0.63 -2.27 3.33
CA ALA A 150 0.69 -2.12 1.87
C ALA A 150 0.44 -3.46 1.15
N SER A 151 0.99 -4.56 1.69
CA SER A 151 0.75 -5.94 1.24
C SER A 151 -0.72 -6.31 1.30
N SER A 152 -1.39 -6.06 2.44
CA SER A 152 -2.82 -6.32 2.60
C SER A 152 -3.67 -5.53 1.59
N ARG A 153 -3.39 -4.24 1.39
CA ARG A 153 -4.11 -3.44 0.37
C ARG A 153 -3.93 -3.99 -1.05
N TRP A 154 -2.73 -4.43 -1.39
CA TRP A 154 -2.46 -5.05 -2.69
C TRP A 154 -3.22 -6.37 -2.86
N LEU A 155 -3.17 -7.25 -1.85
CA LEU A 155 -3.94 -8.51 -1.84
C LEU A 155 -5.45 -8.24 -1.92
N GLN A 156 -5.96 -7.24 -1.21
CA GLN A 156 -7.36 -6.79 -1.30
C GLN A 156 -7.72 -6.35 -2.72
N SER A 157 -6.85 -5.61 -3.42
CA SER A 157 -7.13 -5.20 -4.80
C SER A 157 -7.10 -6.35 -5.81
N LEU A 158 -6.37 -7.43 -5.51
CA LEU A 158 -6.29 -8.62 -6.36
C LEU A 158 -7.43 -9.61 -6.08
N SER A 159 -7.86 -9.72 -4.83
CA SER A 159 -8.84 -10.70 -4.37
C SER A 159 -10.16 -10.75 -5.15
N PRO A 160 -10.73 -9.67 -5.74
CA PRO A 160 -11.98 -9.74 -6.50
C PRO A 160 -11.84 -10.36 -7.89
N TRP A 161 -10.63 -10.39 -8.46
CA TRP A 161 -10.44 -10.79 -9.85
C TRP A 161 -10.57 -12.32 -9.99
N PRO A 162 -11.33 -12.84 -10.96
CA PRO A 162 -11.48 -14.29 -11.15
C PRO A 162 -10.19 -14.93 -11.72
N LEU A 163 -9.43 -14.17 -12.51
CA LEU A 163 -8.14 -14.56 -13.07
C LEU A 163 -7.07 -13.62 -12.52
N ILE A 164 -6.17 -14.16 -11.70
CA ILE A 164 -5.16 -13.38 -10.99
C ILE A 164 -3.77 -13.72 -11.55
N PRO A 165 -3.08 -12.77 -12.20
CA PRO A 165 -1.70 -12.97 -12.60
C PRO A 165 -0.79 -12.89 -11.37
N LEU A 166 0.05 -13.91 -11.18
CA LEU A 166 1.04 -13.96 -10.10
C LEU A 166 2.46 -13.89 -10.65
N LEU A 167 3.36 -13.26 -9.89
CA LEU A 167 4.80 -13.23 -10.21
C LEU A 167 5.45 -14.60 -10.04
N ASP A 168 4.98 -15.34 -9.04
CA ASP A 168 5.33 -16.72 -8.73
C ASP A 168 4.19 -17.33 -7.90
N ASN A 169 3.96 -18.63 -8.04
CA ASN A 169 2.99 -19.37 -7.23
C ASN A 169 3.54 -20.70 -6.70
N ARG A 170 4.87 -20.84 -6.67
CA ARG A 170 5.57 -22.04 -6.22
C ARG A 170 6.22 -21.79 -4.87
N ALA A 171 6.79 -20.60 -4.70
CA ALA A 171 7.33 -20.14 -3.44
C ALA A 171 6.23 -20.17 -2.36
N ARG A 172 6.61 -20.69 -1.20
CA ARG A 172 5.73 -20.79 -0.03
C ARG A 172 6.07 -19.75 1.01
N LEU A 173 5.07 -19.32 1.76
CA LEU A 173 5.16 -18.37 2.85
C LEU A 173 4.30 -18.82 4.03
N GLN A 174 4.60 -18.31 5.22
CA GLN A 174 3.80 -18.52 6.44
C GLN A 174 3.23 -17.19 6.92
N PRO A 175 2.19 -16.66 6.26
CA PRO A 175 1.63 -15.36 6.57
C PRO A 175 1.04 -15.36 7.98
N LEU A 176 1.11 -14.20 8.64
CA LEU A 176 0.54 -13.99 9.97
C LEU A 176 -0.22 -12.67 10.03
N HIS A 177 -1.09 -12.53 11.02
CA HIS A 177 -1.76 -11.28 11.29
C HIS A 177 -0.93 -10.36 12.18
N VAL A 178 -1.14 -9.04 12.08
CA VAL A 178 -0.44 -8.05 12.90
C VAL A 178 -0.73 -8.22 14.39
N ASP A 179 -1.92 -8.70 14.75
CA ASP A 179 -2.24 -9.01 16.15
C ASP A 179 -1.35 -10.12 16.71
N ASP A 180 -0.97 -11.11 15.89
CA ASP A 180 -0.05 -12.15 16.35
C ASP A 180 1.36 -11.62 16.51
N LEU A 181 1.76 -10.64 15.70
CA LEU A 181 3.00 -9.90 15.94
C LEU A 181 2.93 -9.13 17.26
N CYS A 182 1.84 -8.40 17.51
CA CYS A 182 1.64 -7.69 18.78
C CYS A 182 1.62 -8.66 19.97
N GLY A 183 0.91 -9.79 19.85
CA GLY A 183 0.86 -10.84 20.86
C GLY A 183 2.22 -11.46 21.16
N ALA A 184 3.00 -11.76 20.12
CA ALA A 184 4.37 -12.27 20.27
C ALA A 184 5.28 -11.26 20.99
N VAL A 185 5.18 -9.96 20.64
CA VAL A 185 5.93 -8.90 21.34
C VAL A 185 5.50 -8.84 22.81
N LEU A 186 4.21 -8.80 23.11
CA LEU A 186 3.72 -8.76 24.50
C LEU A 186 4.16 -9.99 25.30
N ALA A 187 4.16 -11.18 24.71
CA ALA A 187 4.65 -12.39 25.35
C ALA A 187 6.16 -12.33 25.63
N LEU A 188 6.96 -11.79 24.71
CA LEU A 188 8.40 -11.55 24.93
C LEU A 188 8.66 -10.53 26.03
N LEU A 189 7.80 -9.53 26.22
CA LEU A 189 7.92 -8.57 27.33
C LEU A 189 7.67 -9.21 28.68
N GLN A 190 6.79 -10.22 28.75
CA GLN A 190 6.52 -10.99 29.96
C GLN A 190 7.63 -11.99 30.26
N ARG A 191 8.18 -12.62 29.22
CA ARG A 191 9.26 -13.61 29.32
C ARG A 191 10.39 -13.26 28.36
N TRP A 192 11.26 -12.37 28.82
CA TRP A 192 12.41 -11.92 28.04
C TRP A 192 13.51 -13.02 28.02
N PRO A 193 14.07 -13.37 26.86
CA PRO A 193 15.18 -14.33 26.78
C PRO A 193 16.42 -13.86 27.57
N GLU A 194 17.10 -14.80 28.25
CA GLU A 194 18.30 -14.48 29.05
C GLU A 194 19.47 -14.03 28.18
N GLN A 195 19.62 -14.64 27.01
CA GLN A 195 20.68 -14.34 26.05
C GLN A 195 20.14 -13.60 24.83
N PRO A 196 20.93 -12.71 24.20
CA PRO A 196 20.54 -12.09 22.95
C PRO A 196 20.24 -13.13 21.87
N CYS A 197 19.09 -13.03 21.22
CA CYS A 197 18.66 -14.06 20.26
C CYS A 197 17.88 -13.49 19.07
N SER A 198 17.86 -14.25 17.97
CA SER A 198 16.96 -14.01 16.85
C SER A 198 15.84 -15.05 16.80
N LEU A 199 14.59 -14.60 16.71
CA LEU A 199 13.40 -15.45 16.68
C LEU A 199 12.62 -15.19 15.39
N ALA A 200 12.32 -16.26 14.65
CA ALA A 200 11.40 -16.18 13.53
C ALA A 200 9.95 -16.08 14.05
N LEU A 201 9.14 -15.26 13.38
CA LEU A 201 7.72 -15.10 13.67
C LEU A 201 6.94 -15.42 12.41
N VAL A 202 6.34 -16.60 12.39
CA VAL A 202 5.65 -17.16 11.22
C VAL A 202 4.25 -17.62 11.59
N GLY A 203 3.33 -17.61 10.62
CA GLY A 203 2.05 -18.28 10.76
C GLY A 203 2.20 -19.81 10.88
N PRO A 204 1.17 -20.50 11.38
CA PRO A 204 1.25 -21.96 11.59
C PRO A 204 1.29 -22.77 10.29
N GLU A 205 0.77 -22.23 9.19
CA GLU A 205 0.60 -22.94 7.92
C GLU A 205 1.48 -22.37 6.82
N ALA A 206 2.26 -23.25 6.17
CA ALA A 206 3.01 -22.91 4.96
C ALA A 206 2.11 -23.03 3.73
N MET A 207 2.01 -21.96 2.95
CA MET A 207 1.11 -21.87 1.81
C MET A 207 1.71 -21.06 0.65
N THR A 208 1.25 -21.31 -0.57
CA THR A 208 1.60 -20.48 -1.73
C THR A 208 0.81 -19.17 -1.72
N LEU A 209 1.22 -18.21 -2.55
CA LEU A 209 0.48 -16.95 -2.71
C LEU A 209 -0.96 -17.18 -3.22
N GLY A 210 -1.17 -18.16 -4.11
CA GLY A 210 -2.49 -18.57 -4.56
C GLY A 210 -3.35 -19.11 -3.41
N GLN A 211 -2.80 -20.00 -2.60
CA GLN A 211 -3.51 -20.54 -1.42
C GLN A 211 -3.85 -19.44 -0.40
N LEU A 212 -2.93 -18.50 -0.16
CA LEU A 212 -3.22 -17.32 0.65
C LEU A 212 -4.38 -16.51 0.06
N LEU A 213 -4.37 -16.23 -1.25
CA LEU A 213 -5.46 -15.52 -1.91
C LEU A 213 -6.78 -16.28 -1.81
N ASP A 214 -6.79 -17.61 -1.88
CA ASP A 214 -7.99 -18.42 -1.68
C ASP A 214 -8.56 -18.24 -0.26
N ARG A 215 -7.73 -18.21 0.79
CA ARG A 215 -8.18 -17.93 2.17
C ARG A 215 -8.78 -16.54 2.30
N LEU A 216 -8.11 -15.54 1.74
CA LEU A 216 -8.57 -14.14 1.76
C LEU A 216 -9.85 -13.92 0.95
N ARG A 217 -10.03 -14.68 -0.13
CA ARG A 217 -11.23 -14.71 -0.97
C ARG A 217 -12.40 -15.38 -0.25
N ALA A 218 -12.15 -16.51 0.41
CA ALA A 218 -13.16 -17.20 1.22
C ALA A 218 -13.70 -16.28 2.33
N ALA A 219 -12.83 -15.53 3.01
CA ALA A 219 -13.23 -14.56 4.03
C ALA A 219 -14.12 -13.40 3.50
N GLN A 220 -14.07 -13.13 2.19
CA GLN A 220 -14.91 -12.14 1.51
C GLN A 220 -16.20 -12.73 0.92
N GLY A 221 -16.37 -14.05 0.97
CA GLY A 221 -17.48 -14.76 0.33
C GLY A 221 -17.24 -15.16 -1.14
N TRP A 222 -16.00 -15.07 -1.64
CA TRP A 222 -15.65 -15.54 -2.98
C TRP A 222 -15.22 -17.00 -2.98
N GLY A 223 -15.50 -17.70 -4.09
CA GLY A 223 -14.90 -19.00 -4.38
C GLY A 223 -13.40 -18.91 -4.72
N PRO A 224 -12.73 -20.04 -4.95
CA PRO A 224 -11.30 -20.05 -5.26
C PRO A 224 -10.95 -19.29 -6.53
N GLY A 225 -9.75 -18.72 -6.59
CA GLY A 225 -9.24 -17.96 -7.73
C GLY A 225 -8.66 -18.85 -8.83
N ARG A 226 -8.47 -18.28 -10.03
CA ARG A 226 -7.64 -18.91 -11.08
C ARG A 226 -6.32 -18.18 -11.18
N TYR A 227 -5.23 -18.87 -10.87
CA TYR A 227 -3.89 -18.28 -10.82
C TYR A 227 -3.10 -18.61 -12.08
N ARG A 228 -2.50 -17.58 -12.70
CA ARG A 228 -1.59 -17.76 -13.84
C ARG A 228 -0.25 -17.11 -13.53
N GLU A 229 0.82 -17.88 -13.65
CA GLU A 229 2.18 -17.33 -13.61
C GLU A 229 2.41 -16.45 -14.83
N LEU A 230 2.90 -15.23 -14.59
CA LEU A 230 3.30 -14.35 -15.69
C LEU A 230 4.53 -14.92 -16.40
N PRO A 231 4.58 -14.89 -17.76
CA PRO A 231 5.77 -15.28 -18.52
C PRO A 231 7.03 -14.57 -18.00
N ARG A 232 8.12 -15.33 -17.84
CA ARG A 232 9.38 -14.80 -17.27
C ARG A 232 9.88 -13.55 -18.01
N ALA A 233 9.74 -13.50 -19.33
CA ALA A 233 10.08 -12.34 -20.14
C ALA A 233 9.32 -11.07 -19.72
N LEU A 234 8.00 -11.16 -19.49
CA LEU A 234 7.19 -10.03 -19.03
C LEU A 234 7.57 -9.59 -17.63
N THR A 235 7.82 -10.54 -16.72
CA THR A 235 8.27 -10.21 -15.36
C THR A 235 9.66 -9.57 -15.35
N GLY A 236 10.56 -9.99 -16.26
CA GLY A 236 11.90 -9.42 -16.41
C GLY A 236 11.88 -8.01 -16.96
N LEU A 237 11.08 -7.76 -18.01
CA LEU A 237 10.86 -6.42 -18.56
C LEU A 237 10.23 -5.50 -17.52
N GLY A 238 9.19 -5.97 -16.83
CA GLY A 238 8.53 -5.20 -15.78
C GLY A 238 9.46 -4.86 -14.61
N ALA A 239 10.33 -5.79 -14.21
CA ALA A 239 11.34 -5.54 -13.19
C ALA A 239 12.40 -4.52 -13.65
N ALA A 240 12.88 -4.61 -14.88
CA ALA A 240 13.86 -3.67 -15.43
C ALA A 240 13.30 -2.25 -15.58
N LEU A 241 12.05 -2.12 -16.07
CA LEU A 241 11.34 -0.85 -16.09
C LEU A 241 11.13 -0.31 -14.68
N GLY A 242 10.75 -1.19 -13.75
CA GLY A 242 10.58 -0.85 -12.35
C GLY A 242 11.84 -0.32 -11.69
N GLU A 243 13.00 -0.91 -11.98
CA GLU A 243 14.30 -0.41 -11.52
C GLU A 243 14.62 0.95 -12.13
N ARG A 244 14.39 1.12 -13.44
CA ARG A 244 14.64 2.37 -14.16
C ARG A 244 13.77 3.53 -13.66
N PHE A 245 12.51 3.26 -13.32
CA PHE A 245 11.53 4.27 -12.91
C PHE A 245 11.30 4.31 -11.38
N GLY A 246 12.05 3.53 -10.59
CA GLY A 246 11.97 3.53 -9.13
C GLY A 246 10.66 2.96 -8.56
N TRP A 247 10.02 2.02 -9.26
CA TRP A 247 8.78 1.39 -8.80
C TRP A 247 9.02 0.47 -7.61
N ARG A 248 8.25 0.68 -6.54
CA ARG A 248 8.39 -0.11 -5.29
C ARG A 248 7.73 -1.49 -5.37
N ALA A 249 6.64 -1.61 -6.14
CA ALA A 249 5.82 -2.82 -6.19
C ALA A 249 6.31 -3.88 -7.20
N LEU A 250 7.02 -3.46 -8.25
CA LEU A 250 7.54 -4.36 -9.28
C LEU A 250 8.95 -3.90 -9.65
N ASN A 251 9.95 -4.61 -9.14
CA ASN A 251 11.38 -4.41 -9.40
C ASN A 251 12.13 -5.74 -9.18
N GLY A 252 13.42 -5.81 -9.48
CA GLY A 252 14.20 -7.04 -9.34
C GLY A 252 14.26 -7.58 -7.91
N GLN A 253 14.30 -6.70 -6.89
CA GLN A 253 14.25 -7.10 -5.49
C GLN A 253 12.93 -7.78 -5.13
N THR A 254 11.78 -7.18 -5.48
CA THR A 254 10.47 -7.77 -5.21
C THR A 254 10.28 -9.08 -5.96
N LEU A 255 10.81 -9.20 -7.19
CA LEU A 255 10.76 -10.44 -7.95
C LEU A 255 11.57 -11.58 -7.31
N LYS A 256 12.77 -11.27 -6.80
CA LYS A 256 13.59 -12.23 -6.05
C LYS A 256 12.90 -12.68 -4.76
N LEU A 257 12.34 -11.75 -3.99
CA LEU A 257 11.60 -12.05 -2.77
C LEU A 257 10.36 -12.90 -3.04
N ALA A 258 9.62 -12.61 -4.11
CA ALA A 258 8.41 -13.35 -4.48
C ALA A 258 8.68 -14.80 -4.90
N ARG A 259 9.90 -15.11 -5.36
CA ARG A 259 10.31 -16.45 -5.84
C ARG A 259 11.05 -17.28 -4.79
N ARG A 260 11.17 -16.77 -3.56
CA ARG A 260 11.91 -17.41 -2.47
C ARG A 260 10.94 -17.89 -1.39
N ASP A 261 11.15 -19.10 -0.90
CA ASP A 261 10.43 -19.61 0.26
C ASP A 261 10.68 -18.70 1.48
N ASN A 262 9.60 -18.29 2.13
CA ASN A 262 9.59 -17.45 3.33
C ASN A 262 9.02 -18.27 4.49
N LEU A 263 9.77 -19.30 4.87
CA LEU A 263 9.39 -20.33 5.83
C LEU A 263 10.35 -20.37 7.02
N ALA A 264 9.83 -20.71 8.19
CA ALA A 264 10.63 -20.95 9.39
C ALA A 264 9.93 -21.94 10.33
N THR A 265 10.69 -22.47 11.29
CA THR A 265 10.14 -23.25 12.40
C THR A 265 9.52 -22.30 13.44
N PRO A 266 8.25 -22.49 13.87
CA PRO A 266 7.64 -21.67 14.91
C PRO A 266 8.10 -22.04 16.33
N GLU A 267 8.76 -23.19 16.51
CA GLU A 267 9.17 -23.74 17.81
C GLU A 267 10.11 -22.82 18.61
N PRO A 268 11.11 -22.13 18.02
CA PRO A 268 12.01 -21.27 18.79
C PRO A 268 11.28 -20.12 19.51
N LEU A 269 10.31 -19.48 18.87
CA LEU A 269 9.50 -18.43 19.49
C LEU A 269 8.62 -19.01 20.60
N ALA A 270 7.95 -20.13 20.32
CA ALA A 270 7.11 -20.81 21.30
C ALA A 270 7.91 -21.29 22.52
N GLY A 271 9.14 -21.75 22.33
CA GLY A 271 10.05 -22.11 23.43
C GLY A 271 10.50 -20.90 24.24
N ALA A 272 10.77 -19.76 23.58
CA ALA A 272 11.25 -18.54 24.23
C ALA A 272 10.18 -17.86 25.10
N CYS A 273 8.96 -17.68 24.58
CA CYS A 273 7.91 -16.92 25.27
C CYS A 273 6.55 -17.62 25.38
N GLY A 274 6.41 -18.86 24.90
CA GLY A 274 5.14 -19.60 24.93
C GLY A 274 4.13 -19.19 23.86
N TYR A 275 4.44 -18.18 23.04
CA TYR A 275 3.51 -17.66 22.04
C TYR A 275 3.48 -18.51 20.77
N ARG A 276 2.27 -18.79 20.26
CA ARG A 276 2.03 -19.39 18.95
C ARG A 276 1.01 -18.56 18.19
N CYS A 277 1.31 -18.25 16.94
CA CYS A 277 0.37 -17.59 16.05
C CYS A 277 -0.87 -18.47 15.83
N LEU A 278 -2.03 -17.83 15.74
CA LEU A 278 -3.25 -18.52 15.34
C LEU A 278 -3.26 -18.76 13.82
N PRO A 279 -4.10 -19.71 13.34
CA PRO A 279 -4.41 -19.80 11.91
C PRO A 279 -4.91 -18.46 11.38
N LEU A 280 -4.53 -18.13 10.15
CA LEU A 280 -4.80 -16.81 9.57
C LEU A 280 -6.30 -16.49 9.58
N GLU A 281 -7.13 -17.48 9.29
CA GLU A 281 -8.59 -17.39 9.22
C GLU A 281 -9.21 -16.90 10.54
N ALA A 282 -8.62 -17.27 11.69
CA ALA A 282 -9.05 -16.82 13.00
C ALA A 282 -8.75 -15.33 13.26
N ARG A 283 -7.90 -14.73 12.43
CA ARG A 283 -7.43 -13.34 12.57
C ARG A 283 -7.94 -12.40 11.48
N LEU A 284 -8.67 -12.87 10.47
CA LEU A 284 -9.22 -12.05 9.38
C LEU A 284 -10.43 -11.17 9.78
N HIS A 285 -10.54 -10.78 11.04
CA HIS A 285 -11.63 -9.96 11.58
C HIS A 285 -11.64 -8.51 11.04
N ASP A 286 -10.46 -7.97 10.68
CA ASP A 286 -10.29 -6.64 10.09
C ASP A 286 -10.14 -6.68 8.56
N TRP A 287 -10.20 -7.89 7.98
CA TRP A 287 -10.22 -8.09 6.55
C TRP A 287 -11.58 -7.65 6.01
N PRO A 288 -11.68 -7.08 4.78
CA PRO A 288 -12.97 -6.77 4.20
C PRO A 288 -13.84 -8.03 4.19
N SER A 289 -14.89 -8.04 5.00
CA SER A 289 -15.81 -9.17 5.12
C SER A 289 -16.85 -9.17 4.01
N SER A 290 -17.05 -8.01 3.36
CA SER A 290 -17.96 -7.88 2.24
C SER A 290 -17.21 -7.94 0.90
N ALA A 291 -17.67 -8.84 0.02
CA ALA A 291 -17.32 -8.84 -1.40
C ALA A 291 -17.45 -7.44 -2.03
N ALA A 292 -18.47 -6.67 -1.63
CA ALA A 292 -18.76 -5.34 -2.15
C ALA A 292 -17.61 -4.33 -1.91
N ASP A 293 -16.99 -4.35 -0.72
CA ASP A 293 -15.87 -3.46 -0.40
C ASP A 293 -14.64 -3.80 -1.25
N SER A 294 -14.38 -5.09 -1.47
CA SER A 294 -13.26 -5.54 -2.31
C SER A 294 -13.50 -5.22 -3.79
N VAL A 295 -14.72 -5.41 -4.32
CA VAL A 295 -15.07 -5.00 -5.69
C VAL A 295 -14.88 -3.50 -5.87
N ARG A 296 -15.30 -2.69 -4.89
CA ARG A 296 -15.09 -1.24 -4.93
C ARG A 296 -13.61 -0.89 -5.07
N LEU A 297 -12.74 -1.52 -4.27
CA LEU A 297 -11.30 -1.29 -4.31
C LEU A 297 -10.67 -1.65 -5.67
N ALA A 298 -11.17 -2.67 -6.36
CA ALA A 298 -10.67 -3.09 -7.66
C ALA A 298 -11.25 -2.28 -8.84
N LEU A 299 -12.56 -2.05 -8.87
CA LEU A 299 -13.24 -1.42 -10.01
C LEU A 299 -13.10 0.09 -10.03
N GLN A 300 -13.09 0.76 -8.88
CA GLN A 300 -13.01 2.23 -8.82
C GLN A 300 -11.81 2.81 -9.62
N PRO A 301 -10.56 2.37 -9.43
CA PRO A 301 -9.43 2.91 -10.19
C PRO A 301 -9.52 2.59 -11.69
N LEU A 302 -10.04 1.41 -12.06
CA LEU A 302 -10.24 1.02 -13.45
C LEU A 302 -11.27 1.93 -14.14
N LEU A 303 -12.44 2.13 -13.53
CA LEU A 303 -13.49 2.98 -14.10
C LEU A 303 -13.02 4.43 -14.22
N LEU A 304 -12.28 4.95 -13.22
CA LEU A 304 -11.66 6.28 -13.31
C LEU A 304 -10.66 6.36 -14.47
N ALA A 305 -9.79 5.36 -14.64
CA ALA A 305 -8.83 5.31 -15.73
C ALA A 305 -9.53 5.26 -17.10
N LEU A 306 -10.58 4.44 -17.24
CA LEU A 306 -11.39 4.36 -18.45
C LEU A 306 -12.08 5.70 -18.76
N LEU A 307 -12.64 6.38 -17.76
CA LEU A 307 -13.21 7.71 -17.94
C LEU A 307 -12.16 8.73 -18.40
N VAL A 308 -10.96 8.72 -17.82
CA VAL A 308 -9.86 9.59 -18.26
C VAL A 308 -9.50 9.32 -19.71
N VAL A 309 -9.38 8.05 -20.10
CA VAL A 309 -9.10 7.65 -21.49
C VAL A 309 -10.20 8.14 -22.43
N ILE A 310 -11.47 8.03 -22.04
CA ILE A 310 -12.60 8.52 -22.84
C ILE A 310 -12.51 10.04 -23.02
N TRP A 311 -12.32 10.82 -21.96
CA TRP A 311 -12.28 12.28 -22.04
C TRP A 311 -11.06 12.80 -22.80
N LEU A 312 -9.86 12.33 -22.44
CA LEU A 312 -8.63 12.75 -23.14
C LEU A 312 -8.60 12.25 -24.57
N GLY A 313 -9.12 11.04 -24.81
CA GLY A 313 -9.27 10.48 -26.15
C GLY A 313 -10.22 11.32 -27.01
N THR A 314 -11.37 11.73 -26.46
CA THR A 314 -12.33 12.57 -27.18
C THR A 314 -11.73 13.94 -27.49
N ALA A 315 -11.05 14.56 -26.53
CA ALA A 315 -10.32 15.81 -26.76
C ALA A 315 -9.29 15.70 -27.90
N LEU A 316 -8.49 14.63 -27.89
CA LEU A 316 -7.47 14.39 -28.91
C LEU A 316 -8.09 14.16 -30.30
N VAL A 317 -9.18 13.39 -30.37
CA VAL A 317 -9.89 13.14 -31.62
C VAL A 317 -10.53 14.43 -32.15
N CYS A 318 -11.21 15.19 -31.29
CA CYS A 318 -11.86 16.44 -31.67
C CYS A 318 -10.88 17.53 -32.09
N LEU A 319 -9.67 17.60 -31.53
CA LEU A 319 -8.63 18.55 -31.96
C LEU A 319 -7.77 18.04 -33.13
N GLY A 320 -7.82 16.74 -33.41
CA GLY A 320 -7.02 16.09 -34.44
C GLY A 320 -7.88 15.55 -35.58
N PRO A 321 -7.84 14.23 -35.85
CA PRO A 321 -8.43 13.64 -37.06
C PRO A 321 -9.96 13.73 -37.12
N GLY A 322 -10.63 13.95 -35.99
CA GLY A 322 -12.09 14.08 -35.90
C GLY A 322 -12.60 15.52 -35.94
N PHE A 323 -11.74 16.53 -36.11
CA PHE A 323 -12.17 17.93 -36.09
C PHE A 323 -13.23 18.23 -37.16
N ASP A 324 -12.98 17.80 -38.40
CA ASP A 324 -13.92 17.99 -39.51
C ASP A 324 -15.23 17.22 -39.32
N TRP A 325 -15.18 16.09 -38.62
CA TRP A 325 -16.38 15.34 -38.25
C TRP A 325 -17.26 16.17 -37.31
N GLY A 326 -16.66 16.77 -36.28
CA GLY A 326 -17.38 17.65 -35.36
C GLY A 326 -18.04 18.85 -36.05
N LEU A 327 -17.37 19.44 -37.05
CA LEU A 327 -17.94 20.53 -37.85
C LEU A 327 -19.16 20.10 -38.68
N ARG A 328 -19.16 18.86 -39.22
CA ARG A 328 -20.30 18.33 -39.97
C ARG A 328 -21.53 18.15 -39.08
N ILE A 329 -21.34 17.58 -37.88
CA ILE A 329 -22.43 17.42 -36.89
C ILE A 329 -23.04 18.79 -36.54
N LEU A 330 -22.22 19.80 -36.30
CA LEU A 330 -22.71 21.14 -36.02
C LEU A 330 -23.41 21.79 -37.22
N ALA A 331 -22.95 21.51 -38.44
CA ALA A 331 -23.59 22.01 -39.65
C ALA A 331 -25.01 21.44 -39.83
N GLU A 332 -25.24 20.18 -39.45
CA GLU A 332 -26.59 19.57 -39.43
C GLU A 332 -27.54 20.30 -38.45
N ALA A 333 -26.99 20.83 -37.35
CA ALA A 333 -27.71 21.68 -36.41
C ALA A 333 -27.80 23.16 -36.84
N GLY A 334 -27.36 23.50 -38.06
CA GLY A 334 -27.38 24.86 -38.61
C GLY A 334 -26.23 25.77 -38.15
N ILE A 335 -25.24 25.25 -37.43
CA ILE A 335 -24.10 26.01 -36.91
C ILE A 335 -22.90 25.81 -37.83
N THR A 336 -22.47 26.87 -38.51
CA THR A 336 -21.36 26.81 -39.49
C THR A 336 -20.32 27.91 -39.26
N GLY A 337 -19.17 27.84 -39.95
CA GLY A 337 -18.16 28.89 -39.95
C GLY A 337 -17.38 29.01 -38.63
N GLY A 338 -17.06 30.24 -38.22
CA GLY A 338 -16.30 30.54 -37.00
C GLY A 338 -16.94 29.98 -35.70
N PRO A 339 -18.26 30.17 -35.48
CA PRO A 339 -18.95 29.62 -34.31
C PRO A 339 -18.82 28.11 -34.17
N ALA A 340 -18.88 27.36 -35.28
CA ALA A 340 -18.72 25.91 -35.26
C ALA A 340 -17.31 25.49 -34.82
N ARG A 341 -16.27 26.16 -35.32
CA ARG A 341 -14.87 25.89 -34.91
C ARG A 341 -14.64 26.17 -33.44
N LEU A 342 -15.20 27.28 -32.93
CA LEU A 342 -15.12 27.63 -31.52
C LEU A 342 -15.84 26.61 -30.63
N ALA A 343 -17.02 26.13 -31.06
CA ALA A 343 -17.76 25.11 -30.33
C ALA A 343 -17.02 23.77 -30.26
N VAL A 344 -16.48 23.27 -31.40
CA VAL A 344 -15.69 22.03 -31.41
C VAL A 344 -14.43 22.15 -30.56
N THR A 345 -13.69 23.25 -30.72
CA THR A 345 -12.45 23.49 -29.95
C THR A 345 -12.75 23.64 -28.46
N GLY A 346 -13.80 24.40 -28.11
CA GLY A 346 -14.22 24.62 -26.73
C GLY A 346 -14.72 23.34 -26.05
N GLY A 347 -15.46 22.51 -26.77
CA GLY A 347 -15.86 21.17 -26.32
C GLY A 347 -14.64 20.30 -26.05
N ALA A 348 -13.71 20.21 -26.99
CA ALA A 348 -12.50 19.41 -26.83
C ALA A 348 -11.60 19.88 -25.67
N LEU A 349 -11.49 21.20 -25.46
CA LEU A 349 -10.78 21.76 -24.31
C LEU A 349 -11.49 21.43 -23.00
N SER A 350 -12.83 21.45 -22.99
CA SER A 350 -13.62 21.04 -21.82
C SER A 350 -13.37 19.57 -21.49
N ASP A 351 -13.34 18.70 -22.50
CA ASP A 351 -13.04 17.28 -22.35
C ASP A 351 -11.63 17.06 -21.80
N ALA A 352 -10.63 17.80 -22.31
CA ALA A 352 -9.27 17.75 -21.79
C ALA A 352 -9.19 18.17 -20.32
N LEU A 353 -9.89 19.24 -19.95
CA LEU A 353 -9.96 19.73 -18.57
C LEU A 353 -10.64 18.71 -17.64
N LEU A 354 -11.70 18.04 -18.10
CA LEU A 354 -12.35 16.96 -17.35
C LEU A 354 -11.40 15.76 -17.16
N GLY A 355 -10.75 15.30 -18.23
CA GLY A 355 -9.79 14.20 -18.17
C GLY A 355 -8.63 14.46 -17.21
N ILE A 356 -8.03 15.66 -17.28
CA ILE A 356 -6.97 16.09 -16.35
C ILE A 356 -7.53 16.24 -14.93
N GLY A 357 -8.72 16.84 -14.79
CA GLY A 357 -9.38 17.05 -13.50
C GLY A 357 -9.68 15.74 -12.75
N LEU A 358 -9.98 14.65 -13.48
CA LEU A 358 -10.19 13.32 -12.90
C LEU A 358 -8.91 12.69 -12.34
N LEU A 359 -7.75 12.99 -12.96
CA LEU A 359 -6.43 12.53 -12.49
C LEU A 359 -6.05 13.19 -11.17
N LEU A 360 -6.43 14.46 -10.97
CA LEU A 360 -6.06 15.26 -9.81
C LEU A 360 -7.02 15.00 -8.64
N PRO A 361 -6.56 14.41 -7.51
CA PRO A 361 -7.44 14.07 -6.38
C PRO A 361 -8.23 15.26 -5.81
N CYS A 362 -7.65 16.46 -5.83
CA CYS A 362 -8.26 17.70 -5.35
C CYS A 362 -9.37 18.23 -6.29
N TRP A 363 -9.33 17.88 -7.58
CA TRP A 363 -10.31 18.33 -8.57
C TRP A 363 -11.32 17.24 -8.95
N ARG A 364 -11.01 15.97 -8.67
CA ARG A 364 -11.81 14.81 -9.11
C ARG A 364 -13.29 14.93 -8.84
N ARG A 365 -13.68 15.40 -7.65
CA ARG A 365 -15.11 15.56 -7.30
C ARG A 365 -15.80 16.60 -8.19
N ARG A 366 -15.15 17.74 -8.41
CA ARG A 366 -15.66 18.80 -9.29
C ARG A 366 -15.67 18.35 -10.75
N ALA A 367 -14.64 17.62 -11.18
CA ALA A 367 -14.57 17.04 -12.52
C ALA A 367 -15.72 16.05 -12.76
N LEU A 368 -16.02 15.15 -11.81
CA LEU A 368 -17.17 14.24 -11.90
C LEU A 368 -18.51 14.99 -11.97
N GLN A 369 -18.69 16.04 -11.17
CA GLN A 369 -19.90 16.88 -11.22
C GLN A 369 -20.04 17.59 -12.58
N ALA A 370 -18.96 18.21 -13.05
CA ALA A 370 -18.93 18.92 -14.33
C ALA A 370 -19.16 17.96 -15.51
N GLN A 371 -18.56 16.76 -15.48
CA GLN A 371 -18.82 15.70 -16.45
C GLN A 371 -20.31 15.32 -16.48
N ILE A 372 -20.94 15.08 -15.33
CA ILE A 372 -22.37 14.70 -15.27
C ILE A 372 -23.22 15.82 -15.88
N LEU A 373 -22.96 17.07 -15.50
CA LEU A 373 -23.68 18.23 -16.04
C LEU A 373 -23.47 18.39 -17.55
N LEU A 374 -22.23 18.26 -18.02
CA LEU A 374 -21.89 18.33 -19.44
C LEU A 374 -22.62 17.24 -20.22
N MET A 375 -22.56 15.99 -19.75
CA MET A 375 -23.23 14.82 -20.33
C MET A 375 -24.74 15.00 -20.41
N LEU A 376 -25.39 15.44 -19.33
CA LEU A 376 -26.82 15.73 -19.34
C LEU A 376 -27.17 16.86 -20.32
N GLY A 377 -26.37 17.94 -20.32
CA GLY A 377 -26.57 19.11 -21.17
C GLY A 377 -26.50 18.78 -22.65
N TYR A 378 -25.41 18.14 -23.11
CA TYR A 378 -25.29 17.81 -24.53
C TYR A 378 -26.22 16.67 -24.95
N THR A 379 -26.56 15.73 -24.05
CA THR A 379 -27.56 14.68 -24.35
C THR A 379 -28.93 15.30 -24.59
N ALA A 380 -29.36 16.26 -23.76
CA ALA A 380 -30.60 16.98 -23.96
C ALA A 380 -30.58 17.79 -25.28
N LEU A 381 -29.46 18.46 -25.57
CA LEU A 381 -29.28 19.20 -26.82
C LEU A 381 -29.38 18.30 -28.06
N ILE A 382 -28.68 17.18 -28.08
CA ILE A 382 -28.73 16.21 -29.19
C ILE A 382 -30.12 15.61 -29.32
N THR A 383 -30.79 15.29 -28.21
CA THR A 383 -32.15 14.75 -28.23
C THR A 383 -33.14 15.70 -28.89
N TRP A 384 -32.96 17.01 -28.71
CA TRP A 384 -33.87 18.02 -29.27
C TRP A 384 -33.49 18.44 -30.70
N LEU A 385 -32.20 18.68 -30.97
CA LEU A 385 -31.74 19.19 -32.26
C LEU A 385 -31.45 18.08 -33.29
N LEU A 386 -30.98 16.92 -32.84
CA LEU A 386 -30.48 15.83 -33.68
C LEU A 386 -30.99 14.46 -33.18
N PRO A 387 -32.32 14.26 -33.06
CA PRO A 387 -32.89 13.07 -32.43
C PRO A 387 -32.52 11.75 -33.12
N HIS A 388 -32.16 11.78 -34.40
CA HIS A 388 -31.78 10.59 -35.15
C HIS A 388 -30.47 9.94 -34.64
N TYR A 389 -29.62 10.67 -33.90
CA TYR A 389 -28.41 10.10 -33.28
C TYR A 389 -28.71 9.07 -32.17
N TRP A 390 -29.95 8.98 -31.68
CA TRP A 390 -30.38 7.86 -30.82
C TRP A 390 -30.41 6.52 -31.57
N PHE A 391 -30.55 6.55 -32.90
CA PHE A 391 -30.57 5.37 -33.76
C PHE A 391 -29.23 5.11 -34.44
N ASP A 392 -28.18 5.87 -34.10
CA ASP A 392 -26.82 5.63 -34.59
C ASP A 392 -26.35 4.22 -34.19
N PRO A 393 -25.80 3.42 -35.12
CA PRO A 393 -25.39 2.05 -34.85
C PRO A 393 -24.28 1.94 -33.80
N PHE A 394 -23.50 3.00 -33.58
CA PHE A 394 -22.44 3.03 -32.55
C PHE A 394 -22.93 3.57 -31.21
N GLN A 395 -24.22 3.95 -31.12
CA GLN A 395 -24.92 4.34 -29.90
C GLN A 395 -24.14 5.41 -29.11
N GLY A 396 -23.64 6.43 -29.82
CA GLY A 396 -22.83 7.51 -29.22
C GLY A 396 -23.54 8.17 -28.03
N VAL A 397 -24.83 8.51 -28.18
CA VAL A 397 -25.66 9.07 -27.12
C VAL A 397 -26.08 7.99 -26.10
N GLY A 398 -26.43 6.79 -26.56
CA GLY A 398 -26.86 5.69 -25.70
C GLY A 398 -25.83 5.28 -24.65
N LYS A 399 -24.52 5.39 -24.96
CA LYS A 399 -23.43 5.14 -24.02
C LYS A 399 -23.49 6.04 -22.78
N ASN A 400 -24.07 7.25 -22.87
CA ASN A 400 -24.23 8.13 -21.71
C ASN A 400 -25.14 7.55 -20.63
N LEU A 401 -26.10 6.68 -20.99
CA LEU A 401 -26.96 6.00 -20.03
C LEU A 401 -26.19 5.06 -19.10
N VAL A 402 -25.02 4.58 -19.53
CA VAL A 402 -24.11 3.78 -18.72
C VAL A 402 -23.10 4.67 -17.97
N LEU A 403 -22.54 5.66 -18.67
CA LEU A 403 -21.53 6.54 -18.09
C LEU A 403 -22.08 7.43 -16.96
N LEU A 404 -23.35 7.84 -17.01
CA LEU A 404 -23.99 8.67 -15.99
C LEU A 404 -24.08 7.96 -14.63
N PRO A 405 -24.69 6.76 -14.50
CA PRO A 405 -24.67 5.99 -13.26
C PRO A 405 -23.26 5.68 -12.75
N VAL A 406 -22.31 5.35 -13.64
CA VAL A 406 -20.92 5.11 -13.26
C VAL A 406 -20.29 6.36 -12.65
N SER A 407 -20.49 7.53 -13.27
CA SER A 407 -19.97 8.80 -12.79
C SER A 407 -20.60 9.22 -11.46
N LEU A 408 -21.91 9.00 -11.31
CA LEU A 408 -22.64 9.22 -10.04
C LEU A 408 -22.13 8.31 -8.93
N TRP A 409 -21.94 7.03 -9.22
CA TRP A 409 -21.38 6.07 -8.27
C TRP A 409 -19.97 6.51 -7.83
N LEU A 410 -19.10 6.85 -8.78
CA LEU A 410 -17.75 7.35 -8.48
C LEU A 410 -17.75 8.67 -7.69
N LEU A 411 -18.75 9.53 -7.92
CA LEU A 411 -18.95 10.79 -7.21
C LEU A 411 -19.34 10.55 -5.75
N TRP A 412 -20.26 9.61 -5.49
CA TRP A 412 -20.65 9.23 -4.12
C TRP A 412 -19.52 8.59 -3.32
N LEU A 413 -18.57 7.95 -4.01
CA LEU A 413 -17.35 7.41 -3.38
C LEU A 413 -16.29 8.47 -3.06
N GLN A 414 -16.43 9.72 -3.55
CA GLN A 414 -15.50 10.78 -3.19
C GLN A 414 -15.83 11.35 -1.80
N PRO A 415 -14.82 11.58 -0.95
CA PRO A 415 -15.05 12.21 0.34
C PRO A 415 -15.74 13.57 0.17
N ALA A 416 -16.82 13.79 0.93
CA ALA A 416 -17.64 14.99 0.81
C ALA A 416 -16.88 16.28 1.16
N HIS A 417 -15.75 16.19 1.86
CA HIS A 417 -14.82 17.28 2.10
C HIS A 417 -13.41 16.71 1.94
N ALA A 418 -12.64 17.22 0.97
CA ALA A 418 -11.20 17.19 1.10
C ALA A 418 -10.84 18.14 2.24
N ARG A 419 -10.99 17.69 3.50
CA ARG A 419 -10.18 18.28 4.56
C ARG A 419 -8.76 18.01 4.10
N SER A 420 -8.09 19.06 3.67
CA SER A 420 -6.64 19.14 3.59
C SER A 420 -6.09 18.62 4.93
N ARG A 421 -5.80 17.33 4.99
CA ARG A 421 -4.91 16.80 6.03
C ARG A 421 -3.51 17.22 5.57
N PRO A 422 -2.81 18.05 6.37
CA PRO A 422 -1.45 18.49 6.04
C PRO A 422 -0.47 17.31 5.94
#